data_AF-A0A3M7KLG3-F1
#
_entry.id   AF-A0A3M7KLG3-F1
#
_cell.length_a   1.000
_cell.length_b   1.000
_cell.length_c   1.000
_cell.angle_alpha   90.00
_cell.angle_beta   90.00
_cell.angle_gamma   90.00
#
_symmetry.space_group_name_H-M   'P 1'
#
loop_
_entity.id
_entity.type
_entity.pdbx_description
1 polymer ?
#
loop_
_entity_poly.entity_id
_entity_poly.type
_entity_poly.pdbx_seq_one_letter_code
_entity_poly.pdbx_strand_id
1 'polypeptide(L)'
;AVLSTAGLKGFGVIVRSSGKLIPTERARRTDKIRVCFTVTKNVLVLSGDKEFFVQVLDPNNNVLGLNQEIQFEEKVLNYSLISKFNYESKNLDICEFIDARGDGKFAKGRYVINIFDENNLVSTSEFTLQ
;
A
#
# COMPACT_ATOMS: atom_id res chain seq x y z
N ALA A 1 16.96 12.47 5.58
CA ALA A 1 16.86 11.18 6.31
C ALA A 1 15.55 10.54 5.90
N VAL A 2 15.53 9.22 5.72
CA VAL A 2 14.39 8.47 5.16
C VAL A 2 13.70 7.68 6.27
N LEU A 3 12.37 7.64 6.27
CA LEU A 3 11.59 6.75 7.14
C LEU A 3 11.56 5.35 6.54
N SER A 4 11.66 4.33 7.38
CA SER A 4 11.58 2.93 6.97
C SER A 4 10.31 2.29 7.50
N THR A 5 9.94 1.17 6.90
CA THR A 5 8.81 0.37 7.38
C THR A 5 9.23 -1.06 7.70
N ALA A 6 8.47 -1.69 8.59
CA ALA A 6 8.60 -3.10 8.95
C ALA A 6 7.24 -3.79 8.80
N GLY A 7 7.28 -5.12 8.64
CA GLY A 7 6.06 -5.95 8.64
C GLY A 7 5.09 -5.66 7.49
N LEU A 8 5.56 -5.17 6.35
CA LEU A 8 4.73 -4.91 5.18
C LEU A 8 4.04 -6.19 4.70
N LYS A 9 2.70 -6.18 4.74
CA LYS A 9 1.86 -7.29 4.31
C LYS A 9 0.67 -6.79 3.49
N GLY A 10 0.33 -7.56 2.47
CA GLY A 10 -0.87 -7.39 1.65
C GLY A 10 -1.76 -8.62 1.69
N PHE A 11 -3.08 -8.42 1.65
CA PHE A 11 -4.02 -9.52 1.48
C PHE A 11 -5.38 -9.00 1.01
N GLY A 12 -6.17 -9.86 0.37
CA GLY A 12 -7.54 -9.55 -0.01
C GLY A 12 -8.48 -9.56 1.20
N VAL A 13 -9.47 -8.67 1.21
CA VAL A 13 -10.54 -8.64 2.21
C VAL A 13 -11.92 -8.56 1.55
N ILE A 14 -12.88 -9.27 2.15
CA ILE A 14 -14.32 -9.13 1.90
C ILE A 14 -14.85 -8.10 2.91
N VAL A 15 -15.56 -7.08 2.43
CA VAL A 15 -16.19 -6.04 3.27
C VAL A 15 -17.69 -6.39 3.39
N ARG A 16 -18.11 -6.84 4.58
CA ARG A 16 -19.53 -7.12 4.83
C ARG A 16 -20.32 -5.81 4.95
N SER A 17 -21.64 -5.88 4.74
CA SER A 17 -22.55 -4.75 4.97
C SER A 17 -22.47 -4.17 6.39
N SER A 18 -22.05 -4.97 7.37
CA SER A 18 -21.78 -4.54 8.74
C SER A 18 -20.44 -3.80 8.93
N GLY A 19 -19.63 -3.66 7.89
CA GLY A 19 -18.25 -3.16 7.97
C GLY A 19 -17.21 -4.22 8.39
N LYS A 20 -17.64 -5.44 8.75
CA LYS A 20 -16.71 -6.52 9.12
C LYS A 20 -15.83 -6.89 7.94
N LEU A 21 -14.51 -6.87 8.16
CA LEU A 21 -13.49 -7.29 7.20
C LEU A 21 -13.17 -8.77 7.38
N ILE A 22 -13.26 -9.56 6.31
CA ILE A 22 -12.92 -10.98 6.31
C ILE A 22 -11.76 -11.21 5.34
N PRO A 23 -10.57 -11.62 5.82
CA PRO A 23 -9.47 -11.97 4.93
C PRO A 23 -9.86 -13.07 3.95
N THR A 24 -9.39 -12.96 2.71
CA THR A 24 -9.59 -13.97 1.69
C THR A 24 -8.43 -13.97 0.70
N GLU A 25 -8.05 -15.17 0.27
CA GLU A 25 -7.11 -15.35 -0.84
C GLU A 25 -7.86 -15.47 -2.17
N ARG A 26 -9.19 -15.57 -2.19
CA ARG A 26 -9.93 -15.79 -3.44
C ARG A 26 -10.10 -14.48 -4.20
N ALA A 27 -9.45 -14.33 -5.34
CA ALA A 27 -9.47 -13.12 -6.17
C ALA A 27 -10.90 -12.63 -6.45
N ARG A 28 -11.78 -13.54 -6.87
CA ARG A 28 -13.19 -13.25 -7.19
C ARG A 28 -14.05 -12.78 -6.00
N ARG A 29 -13.58 -12.98 -4.77
CA ARG A 29 -14.28 -12.62 -3.53
C ARG A 29 -13.68 -11.40 -2.85
N THR A 30 -12.46 -11.01 -3.23
CA THR A 30 -11.80 -9.83 -2.70
C THR A 30 -12.59 -8.60 -3.12
N ASP A 31 -13.01 -7.80 -2.14
CA ASP A 31 -13.67 -6.52 -2.37
C ASP A 31 -12.63 -5.38 -2.37
N LYS A 32 -11.61 -5.48 -1.50
CA LYS A 32 -10.46 -4.56 -1.43
C LYS A 32 -9.17 -5.33 -1.12
N ILE A 33 -8.02 -4.79 -1.51
CA ILE A 33 -6.72 -5.23 -0.97
C ILE A 33 -6.44 -4.39 0.28
N ARG A 34 -6.10 -5.03 1.38
CA ARG A 34 -5.63 -4.37 2.61
C ARG A 34 -4.12 -4.46 2.67
N VAL A 35 -3.45 -3.32 2.76
CA VAL A 35 -1.99 -3.19 2.92
C VAL A 35 -1.71 -2.70 4.31
N CYS A 36 -0.91 -3.40 5.10
CA CYS A 36 -0.54 -2.97 6.45
C CYS A 36 0.98 -2.98 6.64
N PHE A 37 1.49 -2.01 7.37
CA PHE A 37 2.90 -1.86 7.69
C PHE A 37 3.09 -1.04 8.96
N THR A 38 4.28 -1.13 9.56
CA THR A 38 4.69 -0.31 10.70
C THR A 38 5.73 0.70 10.23
N VAL A 39 5.47 1.99 10.39
CA VAL A 39 6.50 3.04 10.26
C VAL A 39 7.43 2.90 11.46
N THR A 40 8.72 2.63 11.22
CA THR A 40 9.68 2.40 12.31
C THR A 40 10.23 3.71 12.84
N LYS A 41 10.48 3.76 14.16
CA LYS A 41 11.16 4.89 14.80
C LYS A 41 12.51 5.18 14.15
N ASN A 42 12.66 6.42 13.71
CA ASN A 42 13.89 7.07 13.27
C ASN A 42 14.00 8.45 13.94
N VAL A 43 15.00 8.61 14.82
CA VAL A 43 15.25 9.86 15.57
C VAL A 43 15.88 10.98 14.73
N LEU A 44 16.36 10.65 13.53
CA LEU A 44 16.94 11.62 12.60
C LEU A 44 15.89 12.29 11.70
N VAL A 45 14.64 11.80 11.74
CA VAL A 45 13.52 12.38 11.00
C VAL A 45 12.68 13.22 11.96
N LEU A 46 12.41 14.46 11.56
CA LEU A 46 11.56 15.37 12.34
C LEU A 46 10.13 14.83 12.43
N SER A 47 9.55 14.96 13.62
CA SER A 47 8.13 14.71 13.85
C SER A 47 7.26 15.69 13.04
N GLY A 48 6.03 15.27 12.75
CA GLY A 48 5.05 16.06 11.99
C GLY A 48 4.35 15.22 10.93
N ASP A 49 3.60 15.89 10.05
CA ASP A 49 2.88 15.23 8.97
C ASP A 49 3.86 14.71 7.92
N LYS A 50 3.69 13.43 7.59
CA LYS A 50 4.50 12.66 6.64
C LYS A 50 3.57 11.89 5.72
N GLU A 51 4.13 11.45 4.61
CA GLU A 51 3.41 10.64 3.65
C GLU A 51 4.29 9.58 3.02
N PHE A 52 3.68 8.46 2.68
CA PHE A 52 4.28 7.45 1.82
C PHE A 52 3.45 7.27 0.56
N PHE A 53 4.15 6.97 -0.52
CA PHE A 53 3.52 6.55 -1.77
C PHE A 53 3.45 5.03 -1.79
N VAL A 54 2.23 4.50 -1.77
CA VAL A 54 1.99 3.06 -1.83
C VAL A 54 1.65 2.70 -3.26
N GLN A 55 2.40 1.78 -3.85
CA GLN A 55 2.14 1.21 -5.17
C GLN A 55 1.78 -0.26 -5.01
N VAL A 56 0.64 -0.65 -5.57
CA VAL A 56 0.22 -2.06 -5.66
C VAL A 56 0.10 -2.45 -7.12
N LEU A 57 0.92 -3.40 -7.54
CA LEU A 57 0.92 -3.97 -8.88
C LEU A 57 0.07 -5.24 -8.90
N ASP A 58 -0.78 -5.35 -9.91
CA ASP A 58 -1.54 -6.56 -10.21
C ASP A 58 -0.67 -7.60 -10.94
N PRO A 59 -1.19 -8.83 -11.19
CA PRO A 59 -0.46 -9.87 -11.89
C PRO A 59 -0.01 -9.53 -13.31
N ASN A 60 -0.59 -8.48 -13.91
CA ASN A 60 -0.27 -7.98 -15.24
C ASN A 60 0.61 -6.71 -15.18
N ASN A 61 1.18 -6.39 -14.02
CA ASN A 61 1.98 -5.19 -13.74
C ASN A 61 1.24 -3.86 -13.90
N ASN A 62 -0.09 -3.85 -13.80
CA ASN A 62 -0.85 -2.60 -13.70
C ASN A 62 -0.84 -2.09 -12.27
N VAL A 63 -0.71 -0.78 -12.09
CA VAL A 63 -0.90 -0.12 -10.80
C VAL A 63 -2.39 -0.02 -10.50
N LEU A 64 -2.79 -0.46 -9.30
CA LEU A 64 -4.18 -0.43 -8.81
C LEU A 64 -4.50 0.90 -8.11
N GLY A 65 -5.74 1.07 -7.65
CA GLY A 65 -6.16 2.27 -6.92
C GLY A 65 -6.25 3.51 -7.80
N LEU A 66 -5.76 4.65 -7.29
CA LEU A 66 -5.79 5.94 -7.99
C LEU A 66 -5.01 5.91 -9.30
N ASN A 67 -3.88 5.18 -9.32
CA ASN A 67 -2.95 5.12 -10.44
C ASN A 67 -2.58 6.52 -10.95
N GLN A 68 -2.09 7.36 -10.03
CA GLN A 68 -1.65 8.73 -10.33
C GLN A 68 -0.13 8.78 -10.41
N GLU A 69 0.36 9.72 -11.23
CA GLU A 69 1.77 9.99 -11.40
C GLU A 69 2.22 11.13 -10.49
N ILE A 70 3.39 10.96 -9.88
CA ILE A 70 4.14 12.04 -9.25
C ILE A 70 5.55 12.05 -9.82
N GLN A 71 6.05 13.24 -10.13
CA GLN A 71 7.40 13.45 -10.62
C GLN A 71 8.33 13.83 -9.46
N PHE A 72 9.38 13.04 -9.29
CA PHE A 72 10.51 13.33 -8.41
C PHE A 72 11.75 13.58 -9.26
N GLU A 73 12.09 14.86 -9.43
CA GLU A 73 13.21 15.27 -10.29
C GLU A 73 13.08 14.66 -11.70
N GLU A 74 13.92 13.69 -12.04
CA GLU A 74 13.96 12.99 -13.33
C GLU A 74 13.17 11.66 -13.34
N LYS A 75 12.56 11.25 -12.22
CA LYS A 75 11.84 9.98 -12.09
C LYS A 75 10.34 10.23 -11.95
N VAL A 76 9.54 9.45 -12.66
CA VAL A 76 8.08 9.42 -12.49
C VAL A 76 7.70 8.15 -11.73
N LEU A 77 6.93 8.31 -10.65
CA LEU A 77 6.35 7.23 -9.87
C LEU A 77 4.84 7.18 -10.08
N ASN A 78 4.33 6.03 -10.52
CA ASN A 78 2.91 5.72 -10.48
C ASN A 78 2.56 5.10 -9.12
N TYR A 79 1.61 5.68 -8.39
CA TYR A 79 1.18 5.20 -7.07
C TYR A 79 -0.31 4.86 -7.03
N SER A 80 -0.65 3.94 -6.13
CA SER A 80 -2.02 3.49 -5.89
C SER A 80 -2.75 4.35 -4.87
N LEU A 81 -2.05 4.83 -3.84
CA LEU A 81 -2.52 5.89 -2.92
C LEU A 81 -1.35 6.59 -2.24
N ILE A 82 -1.66 7.74 -1.63
CA ILE A 82 -0.78 8.44 -0.70
C ILE A 82 -1.27 8.14 0.73
N SER A 83 -0.44 7.49 1.52
CA SER A 83 -0.73 7.20 2.93
C SER A 83 -0.16 8.33 3.78
N LYS A 84 -1.04 9.18 4.32
CA LYS A 84 -0.65 10.34 5.14
C LYS A 84 -0.79 10.01 6.62
N PHE A 85 0.22 10.37 7.41
CA PHE A 85 0.24 10.08 8.83
C PHE A 85 1.03 11.13 9.61
N ASN A 86 0.67 11.29 10.89
CA ASN A 86 1.43 12.13 11.80
C ASN A 86 2.51 11.28 12.50
N TYR A 87 3.77 11.63 12.26
CA TYR A 87 4.92 10.91 12.80
C TYR A 87 5.43 11.59 14.08
N GLU A 88 5.51 10.83 15.17
CA GLU A 88 5.94 11.34 16.49
C GLU A 88 7.24 10.69 17.01
N SER A 89 8.16 10.30 16.11
CA SER A 89 9.40 9.61 16.49
C SER A 89 9.17 8.30 17.27
N LYS A 90 8.08 7.60 16.95
CA LYS A 90 7.66 6.32 17.52
C LYS A 90 7.20 5.39 16.40
N ASN A 91 7.09 4.11 16.72
CA ASN A 91 6.51 3.15 15.80
C ASN A 91 5.02 3.45 15.60
N LEU A 92 4.56 3.41 14.36
CA LEU A 92 3.15 3.65 14.01
C LEU A 92 2.66 2.58 13.05
N ASP A 93 1.61 1.85 13.43
CA ASP A 93 0.98 0.85 12.58
C ASP A 93 -0.07 1.52 11.69
N ILE A 94 0.02 1.26 10.39
CA ILE A 94 -0.86 1.82 9.36
C ILE A 94 -1.44 0.67 8.54
N CYS A 95 -2.72 0.77 8.22
CA CYS A 95 -3.38 -0.10 7.27
C CYS A 95 -4.20 0.72 6.27
N GLU A 96 -3.94 0.49 5.00
CA GLU A 96 -4.58 1.15 3.88
C GLU A 96 -5.39 0.16 3.05
N PHE A 97 -6.36 0.69 2.29
CA PHE A 97 -7.18 -0.10 1.39
C PHE A 97 -7.01 0.35 -0.05
N ILE A 98 -6.82 -0.62 -0.93
CA ILE A 98 -6.68 -0.42 -2.37
C ILE A 98 -7.87 -1.05 -3.06
N ASP A 99 -8.54 -0.25 -3.88
CA ASP A 99 -9.60 -0.70 -4.75
C ASP A 99 -9.05 -1.35 -6.03
N ALA A 100 -9.84 -2.24 -6.60
CA ALA A 100 -9.59 -2.75 -7.94
C ALA A 100 -9.65 -1.58 -8.95
N ARG A 101 -9.08 -1.81 -10.14
CA ARG A 101 -9.18 -0.81 -11.21
C ARG A 101 -10.62 -0.74 -11.73
N GLY A 102 -11.22 0.44 -11.68
CA GLY A 102 -12.59 0.68 -12.16
C GLY A 102 -13.63 -0.09 -11.34
N ASP A 103 -14.63 -0.64 -12.03
CA ASP A 103 -15.68 -1.53 -11.49
C ASP A 103 -15.29 -3.04 -11.57
N GLY A 104 -14.02 -3.31 -11.90
CA GLY A 104 -13.49 -4.66 -12.11
C GLY A 104 -13.32 -5.46 -10.82
N LYS A 105 -13.14 -6.78 -10.99
CA LYS A 105 -12.74 -7.69 -9.91
C LYS A 105 -11.23 -7.86 -9.90
N PHE A 106 -10.68 -8.22 -8.74
CA PHE A 106 -9.28 -8.64 -8.66
C PHE A 106 -9.04 -9.90 -9.49
N ALA A 107 -7.92 -9.90 -10.22
CA ALA A 107 -7.44 -11.04 -11.00
C ALA A 107 -6.76 -12.07 -10.09
N LYS A 108 -6.69 -13.31 -10.56
CA LYS A 108 -5.87 -14.33 -9.92
C LYS A 108 -4.41 -14.09 -10.26
N GLY A 109 -3.52 -14.30 -9.31
CA GLY A 109 -2.08 -14.23 -9.49
C GLY A 109 -1.37 -13.47 -8.38
N ARG A 110 -0.10 -13.17 -8.65
CA ARG A 110 0.83 -12.50 -7.73
C ARG A 110 0.63 -10.99 -7.79
N TYR A 111 0.50 -10.38 -6.63
CA TYR A 111 0.45 -8.94 -6.41
C TYR A 111 1.73 -8.49 -5.71
N VAL A 112 2.25 -7.34 -6.11
CA VAL A 112 3.46 -6.75 -5.50
C VAL A 112 3.08 -5.43 -4.86
N ILE A 113 3.57 -5.19 -3.65
CA ILE A 113 3.39 -3.95 -2.91
C ILE A 113 4.75 -3.30 -2.73
N ASN A 114 4.84 -2.03 -3.10
CA ASN A 114 5.99 -1.19 -2.89
C ASN A 114 5.57 0.03 -2.07
N ILE A 115 6.38 0.40 -1.08
CA ILE A 115 6.23 1.63 -0.31
C ILE A 115 7.43 2.52 -0.57
N PHE A 116 7.15 3.77 -0.92
CA PHE A 116 8.17 4.78 -1.16
C PHE A 116 8.04 5.94 -0.17
N ASP A 117 9.19 6.42 0.30
CA ASP A 117 9.36 7.71 0.95
C ASP A 117 10.01 8.65 -0.07
N GLU A 118 9.22 9.61 -0.57
CA GLU A 118 9.53 10.36 -1.78
C GLU A 118 9.85 9.40 -2.96
N ASN A 119 11.07 9.44 -3.51
CA ASN A 119 11.54 8.56 -4.59
C ASN A 119 12.30 7.31 -4.10
N ASN A 120 12.42 7.11 -2.78
CA ASN A 120 13.18 6.02 -2.19
C ASN A 120 12.27 4.84 -1.92
N LEU A 121 12.57 3.67 -2.51
CA LEU A 121 11.88 2.43 -2.17
C LEU A 121 12.32 1.99 -0.78
N VAL A 122 11.40 1.99 0.19
CA VAL A 122 11.71 1.67 1.59
C VAL A 122 11.22 0.29 2.01
N SER A 123 10.28 -0.30 1.27
CA SER A 123 9.80 -1.65 1.53
C SER A 123 9.12 -2.25 0.31
N THR A 124 9.27 -3.56 0.15
CA THR A 124 8.58 -4.35 -0.86
C THR A 124 8.07 -5.65 -0.24
N SER A 125 6.91 -6.11 -0.70
CA SER A 125 6.29 -7.36 -0.27
C SER A 125 5.39 -7.89 -1.38
N GLU A 126 5.01 -9.15 -1.31
CA GLU A 126 4.12 -9.77 -2.29
C GLU A 126 3.13 -10.70 -1.64
N PHE A 127 2.00 -10.90 -2.31
CA PHE A 127 0.99 -11.88 -1.93
C PHE A 127 0.27 -12.39 -3.18
N THR A 128 -0.47 -13.48 -3.04
CA THR A 128 -1.17 -14.10 -4.18
C THR A 128 -2.67 -14.18 -3.91
N LEU A 129 -3.47 -13.89 -4.93
CA LEU A 129 -4.90 -14.21 -4.94
C LEU A 129 -5.18 -15.38 -5.90
N GLN A 130 -6.02 -16.31 -5.48
CA GLN A 130 -6.38 -17.58 -6.13
C GLN A 130 -7.78 -17.59 -6.74
#